data_AF-A0A8J7J0B6-F1
#
_entry.id   AF-A0A8J7J0B6-F1
#
_cell.length_a   1.000
_cell.length_b   1.000
_cell.length_c   1.000
_cell.angle_alpha   90.00
_cell.angle_beta   90.00
_cell.angle_gamma   90.00
#
_symmetry.space_group_name_H-M   'P 1'
#
loop_
_entity.id
_entity.type
_entity.pdbx_description
1 polymer ?
#
loop_
_entity_poly.entity_id
_entity_poly.type
_entity_poly.pdbx_seq_one_letter_code
_entity_poly.pdbx_strand_id
1 'polypeptide(L)'
;MSVKVITRPLKTVNITVVSNATSLHVQGDKVTKLSAIPGQEAVNPASISVDLTVQDPQTLPGVLAAAEALELMFNVEDALELGLLLVAMGLENTSRDRISATLDRLTQLIGELG
;
A
#
# COMPACT_ATOMS: atom_id res chain seq x y z
N MET A 1 11.06 19.29 16.14
CA MET A 1 10.08 18.19 16.16
C MET A 1 10.51 17.19 15.11
N SER A 2 10.53 15.88 15.41
CA SER A 2 10.96 14.84 14.46
C SER A 2 9.75 14.09 13.89
N VAL A 3 9.77 13.82 12.60
CA VAL A 3 8.81 12.94 11.92
C VAL A 3 9.13 11.50 12.34
N LYS A 4 8.15 10.75 12.83
CA LYS A 4 8.30 9.32 13.07
C LYS A 4 8.14 8.57 11.75
N VAL A 5 9.16 7.81 11.39
CA VAL A 5 9.19 6.95 10.20
C VAL A 5 9.22 5.50 10.65
N ILE A 6 8.32 4.68 10.12
CA ILE A 6 8.33 3.22 10.32
C ILE A 6 8.40 2.56 8.96
N THR A 7 9.39 1.71 8.77
CA THR A 7 9.57 0.93 7.55
C THR A 7 9.48 -0.55 7.88
N ARG A 8 8.77 -1.30 7.05
CA ARG A 8 8.70 -2.76 7.12
C ARG A 8 9.02 -3.35 5.75
N PRO A 9 9.83 -4.43 5.70
CA PRO A 9 10.04 -5.13 4.45
C PRO A 9 8.71 -5.68 3.94
N LEU A 10 8.55 -5.67 2.62
CA LEU A 10 7.45 -6.28 1.89
C LEU A 10 8.09 -7.16 0.84
N LYS A 11 7.78 -8.45 0.83
CA LYS A 11 8.32 -9.36 -0.17
C LYS A 11 7.17 -10.00 -0.89
N THR A 12 6.90 -9.51 -2.10
CA THR A 12 5.89 -10.11 -2.97
C THR A 12 6.56 -10.96 -4.06
N VAL A 13 5.78 -11.77 -4.76
CA VAL A 13 6.31 -12.56 -5.88
C VAL A 13 6.40 -11.70 -7.14
N ASN A 14 5.25 -11.38 -7.74
CA ASN A 14 5.17 -10.54 -8.91
C ASN A 14 3.81 -9.85 -8.96
N ILE A 15 3.81 -8.53 -8.98
CA ILE A 15 2.64 -7.68 -9.09
C ILE A 15 2.61 -7.17 -10.53
N THR A 16 1.50 -7.36 -11.22
CA THR A 16 1.35 -6.78 -12.56
C THR A 16 0.70 -5.41 -12.42
N VAL A 17 1.39 -4.38 -12.89
CA VAL A 17 0.84 -3.04 -13.05
C VAL A 17 0.35 -2.92 -14.48
N VAL A 18 -0.96 -2.78 -14.64
CA VAL A 18 -1.61 -2.65 -15.96
C VAL A 18 -2.07 -1.20 -16.14
N SER A 19 -1.83 -0.63 -17.31
CA SER A 19 -2.41 0.64 -17.74
C SER A 19 -3.19 0.46 -19.03
N ASN A 20 -3.89 1.51 -19.46
CA ASN A 20 -4.55 1.55 -20.76
C ASN A 20 -3.59 1.39 -21.95
N ALA A 21 -2.28 1.58 -21.76
CA ALA A 21 -1.27 1.54 -22.82
C ALA A 21 -0.35 0.32 -22.74
N THR A 22 -0.22 -0.34 -21.59
CA THR A 22 0.84 -1.34 -21.35
C THR A 22 0.62 -2.17 -20.09
N SER A 23 1.51 -3.12 -19.83
CA SER A 23 1.65 -3.78 -18.55
C SER A 23 3.12 -3.93 -18.19
N LEU A 24 3.45 -3.83 -16.91
CA LEU A 24 4.79 -4.11 -16.40
C LEU A 24 4.72 -4.90 -15.10
N HIS A 25 5.81 -5.59 -14.81
CA HIS A 25 5.95 -6.42 -13.62
C HIS A 25 6.78 -5.69 -12.55
N VAL A 26 6.25 -5.65 -11.34
CA VAL A 26 6.92 -5.07 -10.17
C VAL A 26 6.92 -6.04 -9.00
N GLN A 27 7.87 -5.83 -8.10
CA GLN A 27 8.00 -6.57 -6.85
C GLN A 27 7.96 -5.61 -5.68
N GLY A 28 7.23 -5.94 -4.62
CA GLY A 28 7.29 -5.21 -3.36
C GLY A 28 8.68 -5.27 -2.75
N ASP A 29 9.14 -4.12 -2.23
CA ASP A 29 10.38 -4.01 -1.46
C ASP A 29 10.07 -3.69 0.01
N LYS A 30 9.29 -2.63 0.24
CA LYS A 30 8.95 -2.18 1.60
C LYS A 30 7.68 -1.35 1.62
N VAL A 31 7.09 -1.28 2.80
CA VAL A 31 6.04 -0.31 3.13
C VAL A 31 6.62 0.65 4.16
N THR A 32 6.40 1.95 3.98
CA THR A 32 6.86 2.99 4.90
C THR A 32 5.69 3.85 5.35
N LYS A 33 5.55 4.05 6.66
CA LYS A 33 4.66 5.03 7.24
C LYS A 33 5.44 6.27 7.67
N LEU A 34 4.98 7.42 7.21
CA LEU A 34 5.37 8.74 7.68
C LEU A 34 4.26 9.26 8.59
N SER A 35 4.59 9.52 9.86
CA SER A 35 3.63 10.11 10.79
C SER A 35 3.47 11.61 10.51
N ALA A 36 2.28 12.14 10.81
CA ALA A 36 2.05 13.57 10.72
C ALA A 36 2.98 14.35 11.67
N ILE A 37 3.32 15.58 11.29
CA ILE A 37 4.03 16.50 12.19
C ILE A 37 3.03 17.07 13.20
N PRO A 38 3.24 16.90 14.52
CA PRO A 38 2.34 17.44 15.53
C PRO A 38 2.12 18.94 15.36
N GLY A 39 0.86 19.37 15.24
CA GLY A 39 0.47 20.76 15.01
C GLY A 39 0.58 21.26 13.57
N GLN A 40 0.93 20.38 12.61
CA GLN A 40 0.93 20.66 11.17
C GLN A 40 0.20 19.59 10.36
N GLU A 41 -0.70 18.82 10.98
CA GLU A 41 -1.38 17.67 10.39
C GLU A 41 -2.17 18.03 9.12
N ALA A 42 -2.63 19.27 9.00
CA ALA A 42 -3.33 19.76 7.82
C ALA A 42 -2.43 19.91 6.57
N VAL A 43 -1.13 20.19 6.77
CA VAL A 43 -0.14 20.40 5.70
C VAL A 43 0.76 19.18 5.53
N ASN A 44 0.94 18.40 6.60
CA ASN A 44 1.72 17.17 6.63
C ASN A 44 0.90 16.06 7.30
N PRO A 45 -0.11 15.50 6.60
CA PRO A 45 -0.87 14.38 7.11
C PRO A 45 0.00 13.11 7.13
N ALA A 46 -0.36 12.17 8.00
CA ALA A 46 0.28 10.86 8.01
C ALA A 46 0.03 10.14 6.67
N SER A 47 1.04 9.47 6.15
CA SER A 47 0.97 8.76 4.86
C SER A 47 1.64 7.39 4.96
N ILE A 48 1.18 6.48 4.11
CA ILE A 48 1.77 5.15 3.93
C ILE A 48 2.18 5.06 2.46
N SER A 49 3.45 4.79 2.20
CA SER A 49 3.98 4.49 0.87
C SER A 49 4.27 3.00 0.74
N VAL A 50 4.03 2.48 -0.47
CA VAL A 50 4.44 1.13 -0.87
C VAL A 50 5.50 1.29 -1.94
N ASP A 51 6.68 0.79 -1.67
CA ASP A 51 7.81 0.88 -2.59
C ASP A 51 7.88 -0.41 -3.40
N LEU A 52 7.88 -0.24 -4.73
CA LEU A 52 7.84 -1.32 -5.71
C LEU A 52 9.07 -1.20 -6.63
N THR A 53 9.70 -2.33 -6.92
CA THR A 53 10.83 -2.45 -7.84
C THR A 53 10.37 -3.03 -9.17
N VAL A 54 10.66 -2.36 -10.28
CA VAL A 54 10.34 -2.87 -11.63
C VAL A 54 11.29 -4.01 -11.98
N GLN A 55 10.76 -5.18 -12.36
CA GLN A 55 11.58 -6.35 -12.69
C GLN A 55 12.24 -6.25 -14.07
N ASP A 56 11.52 -5.71 -15.06
CA ASP A 56 11.99 -5.55 -16.44
C ASP A 56 11.87 -4.10 -16.90
N PRO A 57 12.75 -3.20 -16.44
CA PRO A 57 12.65 -1.77 -16.74
C PRO A 57 12.75 -1.54 -18.25
N GLN A 58 11.68 -1.04 -18.84
CA GLN A 58 11.66 -0.64 -20.25
C GLN A 58 12.31 0.73 -20.41
N THR A 59 13.16 0.90 -21.42
CA THR A 59 13.84 2.17 -21.73
C THR A 59 12.92 3.21 -22.38
N LEU A 60 11.68 2.83 -22.75
CA LEU A 60 10.70 3.74 -23.33
C LEU A 60 10.13 4.68 -22.25
N PRO A 61 10.38 6.01 -22.32
CA PRO A 61 10.06 6.93 -21.23
C PRO A 61 8.57 7.21 -20.97
N GLY A 62 7.65 6.59 -21.73
CA GLY A 62 6.24 7.01 -21.79
C GLY A 62 5.22 6.04 -21.19
N VAL A 63 5.66 4.85 -20.79
CA VAL A 63 4.79 3.70 -20.48
C VAL A 63 3.80 4.00 -19.33
N LEU A 64 4.27 4.67 -18.26
CA LEU A 64 3.42 5.16 -17.17
C LEU A 64 3.05 6.64 -17.30
N ALA A 65 3.84 7.44 -18.03
CA ALA A 65 3.63 8.89 -18.11
C ALA A 65 2.35 9.28 -18.86
N ALA A 66 1.85 8.40 -19.74
CA ALA A 66 0.59 8.57 -20.46
C ALA A 66 -0.56 7.73 -19.89
N ALA A 67 -0.36 7.05 -18.77
CA ALA A 67 -1.39 6.22 -18.16
C ALA A 67 -2.47 7.09 -17.51
N GLU A 68 -3.73 6.91 -17.93
CA GLU A 68 -4.88 7.56 -17.30
C GLU A 68 -5.43 6.75 -16.11
N ALA A 69 -5.15 5.44 -16.12
CA ALA A 69 -5.52 4.50 -15.08
C ALA A 69 -4.40 3.48 -14.86
N LEU A 70 -4.25 3.06 -13.61
CA LEU A 70 -3.36 1.98 -13.21
C LEU A 70 -4.14 0.95 -12.41
N GLU A 71 -4.01 -0.30 -12.79
CA GLU A 71 -4.52 -1.45 -12.08
C GLU A 71 -3.35 -2.25 -11.50
N LEU A 72 -3.52 -2.73 -10.27
CA LEU A 72 -2.55 -3.60 -9.62
C LEU A 72 -3.17 -4.99 -9.48
N MET A 73 -2.58 -5.96 -10.15
CA MET A 73 -2.96 -7.36 -10.04
C MET A 73 -1.98 -8.05 -9.12
N PHE A 74 -2.49 -8.55 -8.00
CA PHE A 74 -1.75 -9.32 -7.01
C PHE A 74 -2.12 -10.80 -7.13
N ASN A 75 -1.20 -11.70 -6.77
CA ASN A 75 -1.65 -13.02 -6.36
C ASN A 75 -2.35 -12.92 -4.99
N VAL A 76 -3.10 -13.96 -4.62
CA VAL A 76 -3.94 -13.95 -3.40
C VAL A 76 -3.11 -13.80 -2.12
N GLU A 77 -1.93 -14.42 -2.06
CA GLU A 77 -1.05 -14.39 -0.88
C GLU A 77 -0.43 -12.99 -0.67
N ASP A 78 0.12 -12.42 -1.74
CA ASP A 78 0.67 -11.07 -1.77
C ASP A 78 -0.40 -10.02 -1.40
N ALA A 79 -1.64 -10.20 -1.88
CA ALA A 79 -2.76 -9.32 -1.54
C ALA A 79 -3.08 -9.36 -0.04
N LEU A 80 -3.06 -10.56 0.57
CA LEU A 80 -3.31 -10.73 2.00
C LEU A 80 -2.18 -10.13 2.83
N GLU A 81 -0.92 -10.43 2.52
CA GLU A 81 0.23 -9.89 3.26
C GLU A 81 0.30 -8.38 3.19
N LEU A 82 0.17 -7.81 1.98
CA LEU A 82 0.16 -6.36 1.80
C LEU A 82 -1.03 -5.74 2.54
N GLY A 83 -2.23 -6.32 2.42
CA GLY A 83 -3.43 -5.84 3.09
C GLY A 83 -3.27 -5.80 4.62
N LEU A 84 -2.78 -6.88 5.22
CA LEU A 84 -2.52 -6.96 6.66
C LEU A 84 -1.49 -5.91 7.11
N LEU A 85 -0.42 -5.75 6.34
CA LEU A 85 0.62 -4.77 6.64
C LEU A 85 0.10 -3.33 6.58
N LEU A 86 -0.69 -3.00 5.55
CA LEU A 86 -1.33 -1.69 5.41
C LEU A 86 -2.30 -1.40 6.56
N VAL A 87 -3.13 -2.38 6.94
CA VAL A 87 -4.03 -2.26 8.09
C VAL A 87 -3.24 -2.03 9.38
N ALA A 88 -2.20 -2.82 9.64
CA ALA A 88 -1.36 -2.68 10.83
C ALA A 88 -0.71 -1.29 10.92
N MET A 89 -0.21 -0.76 9.79
CA MET A 89 0.35 0.59 9.74
C MET A 89 -0.70 1.68 9.96
N GLY A 90 -1.89 1.51 9.38
CA GLY A 90 -3.01 2.45 9.54
C GLY A 90 -3.54 2.51 10.97
N LEU A 91 -3.53 1.39 11.69
CA LEU A 91 -4.00 1.29 13.08
C LEU A 91 -2.99 1.76 14.12
N GLU A 92 -1.73 1.98 13.76
CA GLU A 92 -0.72 2.40 14.73
C GLU A 92 -1.04 3.80 15.29
N ASN A 93 -1.15 3.88 16.63
CA ASN A 93 -1.64 5.02 17.44
C ASN A 93 -3.15 5.31 17.30
N THR A 94 -3.94 4.31 16.93
CA THR A 94 -5.40 4.38 16.89
C THR A 94 -6.04 3.94 18.21
N SER A 95 -7.23 4.48 18.53
CA SER A 95 -8.00 4.06 19.71
C SER A 95 -8.46 2.60 19.63
N ARG A 96 -8.65 1.96 20.78
CA ARG A 96 -9.18 0.58 20.86
C ARG A 96 -10.53 0.44 20.15
N ASP A 97 -11.41 1.41 20.30
CA ASP A 97 -12.74 1.38 19.68
C ASP A 97 -12.67 1.36 18.15
N ARG A 98 -11.77 2.15 17.57
CA ARG A 98 -11.58 2.19 16.11
C ARG A 98 -10.87 0.93 15.60
N ILE A 99 -9.96 0.35 16.38
CA ILE A 99 -9.40 -0.97 16.08
C ILE A 99 -10.52 -2.03 16.05
N SER A 100 -11.39 -2.07 17.07
CA SER A 100 -12.51 -3.01 17.13
C SER A 100 -13.42 -2.87 15.91
N ALA A 101 -13.83 -1.64 15.58
CA ALA A 101 -14.69 -1.37 14.43
C ALA A 101 -14.05 -1.81 13.10
N THR A 102 -12.72 -1.67 12.95
CA THR A 102 -12.01 -2.17 11.76
C THR A 102 -12.04 -3.70 11.68
N LEU A 103 -11.87 -4.40 12.81
CA LEU A 103 -11.94 -5.86 12.86
C LEU A 103 -13.35 -6.40 12.59
N ASP A 104 -14.38 -5.74 13.13
CA ASP A 104 -15.77 -6.08 12.87
C ASP A 104 -16.08 -5.96 11.37
N ARG A 105 -15.63 -4.87 10.74
CA ARG A 105 -15.79 -4.66 9.29
C ARG A 105 -15.03 -5.69 8.46
N LEU A 106 -13.82 -6.08 8.87
CA LEU A 106 -13.07 -7.14 8.19
C LEU A 106 -13.80 -8.48 8.29
N THR A 107 -14.36 -8.80 9.45
CA THR A 107 -15.14 -10.03 9.68
C THR A 107 -16.38 -10.05 8.79
N GLN A 108 -17.09 -8.93 8.67
CA GLN A 108 -18.23 -8.81 7.77
C GLN A 108 -17.83 -9.05 6.31
N LEU A 109 -16.76 -8.42 5.83
CA LEU A 109 -16.28 -8.60 4.44
C LEU A 109 -15.90 -10.05 4.15
N ILE A 110 -15.28 -10.75 5.11
CA ILE A 110 -14.98 -12.18 4.98
C ILE A 110 -16.27 -13.00 4.84
N GLY A 111 -17.31 -12.68 5.62
CA GLY A 111 -18.61 -13.35 5.52
C GLY A 111 -19.39 -13.06 4.24
N GLU A 112 -19.14 -11.93 3.57
CA GLU A 112 -19.76 -11.60 2.27
C GLU A 112 -19.07 -12.30 1.09
N LEU A 113 -17.78 -12.63 1.25
CA LEU A 113 -16.94 -13.21 0.20
C LEU A 113 -16.79 -14.74 0.29
N GLY A 114 -17.09 -15.35 1.44
CA GLY A 114 -17.01 -16.79 1.70
C GLY A 114 -18.35 -17.50 1.59
#